data_AF-E9SGU2-F1
#
_entry.id   AF-E9SGU2-F1
#
_cell.length_a   1.000
_cell.length_b   1.000
_cell.length_c   1.000
_cell.angle_alpha   90.00
_cell.angle_beta   90.00
_cell.angle_gamma   90.00
#
_symmetry.space_group_name_H-M   'P 1'
#
loop_
_entity.id
_entity.type
_entity.pdbx_description
1 polymer ?
#
loop_
_entity_poly.entity_id
_entity_poly.type
_entity_poly.pdbx_seq_one_letter_code
_entity_poly.pdbx_strand_id
1 'polypeptide(L)'
;MKKIPFITALVCASMMSAGVFAEKISGGDLNGDGRINVTDLSKLAAHIKGVKPLGDLSQADINGDGKINVTDISALASYVKGGKSEDTQPPHFVDFSTYLAWAQGTGYNGGSLVAGGADGINGDTYRTLPSQAGYDSGRIVIGDSRSCQIGIYEQHRNKSDTAVFALWGGHYSNYAGQILTSDLRADIRACIEKQIEHCGSSTVYLFSSVNDYDYSNGNNSGNISATIAAAESIRAMTVIKDGVQYSPRVVIVGNAGCDPNNLLFGYIDPNYFNRYMADYNSALQYAAAQSGFDCYVSLEEMAGGSIGFIDDGLHYDERTLQNICSNI
;
A
#
# COMPACT_ATOMS: atom_id res chain seq x y z
N MET A 1 -29.53 32.84 -9.20
CA MET A 1 -28.18 32.37 -9.54
C MET A 1 -27.23 32.77 -8.42
N LYS A 2 -26.97 31.87 -7.47
CA LYS A 2 -25.96 32.05 -6.43
C LYS A 2 -24.81 31.11 -6.75
N LYS A 3 -23.60 31.66 -6.89
CA LYS A 3 -22.35 30.96 -7.18
C LYS A 3 -22.04 29.99 -6.03
N ILE A 4 -21.77 28.73 -6.36
CA ILE A 4 -21.28 27.71 -5.44
C ILE A 4 -19.75 27.87 -5.40
N PRO A 5 -19.11 28.02 -4.23
CA PRO A 5 -17.66 28.09 -4.15
C PRO A 5 -17.06 26.70 -4.29
N PHE A 6 -16.10 26.57 -5.22
CA PHE A 6 -15.06 25.55 -5.19
C PHE A 6 -14.26 25.76 -3.90
N ILE A 7 -14.19 24.75 -3.03
CA ILE A 7 -13.30 24.77 -1.85
C ILE A 7 -12.27 23.67 -2.05
N THR A 8 -11.08 24.09 -2.48
CA THR A 8 -9.81 23.39 -2.35
C THR A 8 -9.53 23.23 -0.85
N ALA A 9 -9.63 22.03 -0.30
CA ALA A 9 -9.26 21.77 1.09
C ALA A 9 -7.75 21.52 1.17
N LEU A 10 -7.00 22.62 1.31
CA LEU A 10 -5.66 22.65 1.86
C LEU A 10 -5.80 22.48 3.38
N VAL A 11 -5.29 21.40 3.96
CA VAL A 11 -5.18 21.27 5.43
C VAL A 11 -3.74 20.92 5.78
N CYS A 12 -2.97 21.95 6.12
CA CYS A 12 -1.82 21.81 7.02
C CYS A 12 -2.36 21.55 8.43
N ALA A 13 -2.26 20.33 8.93
CA ALA A 13 -2.49 20.03 10.34
C ALA A 13 -1.14 19.88 11.03
N SER A 14 -0.68 20.96 11.66
CA SER A 14 0.33 20.91 12.72
C SER A 14 -0.41 20.71 14.04
N MET A 15 -0.36 19.51 14.63
CA MET A 15 -0.83 19.30 16.01
C MET A 15 0.05 18.30 16.77
N MET A 16 0.27 18.66 18.02
CA MET A 16 1.20 18.11 18.99
C MET A 16 0.90 16.65 19.37
N SER A 17 1.98 15.91 19.58
CA SER A 17 2.04 14.56 20.15
C SER A 17 1.28 14.47 21.48
N ALA A 18 0.31 13.55 21.54
CA ALA A 18 -0.06 12.84 22.76
C ALA A 18 0.16 11.35 22.48
N GLY A 19 1.30 10.82 22.94
CA GLY A 19 1.70 9.44 22.71
C GLY A 19 0.71 8.43 23.30
N VAL A 20 0.30 7.46 22.51
CA VAL A 20 -0.30 6.22 22.99
C VAL A 20 0.85 5.27 23.29
N PHE A 21 1.00 4.88 24.56
CA PHE A 21 2.00 3.91 24.96
C PHE A 21 1.62 2.54 24.38
N ALA A 22 2.30 2.11 23.32
CA ALA A 22 2.47 0.69 23.06
C ALA A 22 3.12 0.08 24.31
N GLU A 23 2.51 -0.97 24.88
CA GLU A 23 3.07 -1.63 26.05
C GLU A 23 4.41 -2.26 25.65
N LYS A 24 5.49 -1.57 26.04
CA LYS A 24 6.86 -1.93 25.74
C LYS A 24 7.20 -3.18 26.55
N ILE A 25 7.41 -4.30 25.86
CA ILE A 25 7.94 -5.52 26.50
C ILE A 25 9.34 -5.22 27.05
N SER A 26 9.54 -5.47 28.35
CA SER A 26 10.80 -5.21 29.07
C SER A 26 11.80 -6.38 29.10
N GLY A 27 11.49 -7.51 28.45
CA GLY A 27 12.36 -8.68 28.38
C GLY A 27 11.69 -9.87 27.68
N GLY A 28 12.32 -11.04 27.65
CA GLY A 28 11.68 -12.27 27.14
C GLY A 28 12.60 -13.26 26.43
N ASP A 29 13.86 -12.91 26.22
CA ASP A 29 14.90 -13.86 25.83
C ASP A 29 15.40 -14.55 27.11
N LEU A 30 14.94 -15.78 27.33
CA LEU A 30 15.19 -16.54 28.56
C LEU A 30 16.27 -17.62 28.34
N ASN A 31 16.87 -17.64 27.17
CA ASN A 31 17.95 -18.55 26.82
C ASN A 31 19.24 -17.85 26.38
N GLY A 32 19.21 -16.53 26.18
CA GLY A 32 20.33 -15.69 25.76
C GLY A 32 20.74 -15.90 24.31
N ASP A 33 19.85 -16.44 23.46
CA ASP A 33 20.13 -16.69 22.05
C ASP A 33 19.83 -15.49 21.14
N GLY A 34 19.35 -14.39 21.73
CA GLY A 34 19.00 -13.15 21.05
C GLY A 34 17.63 -13.17 20.37
N ARG A 35 16.80 -14.20 20.61
CA ARG A 35 15.47 -14.34 20.01
C ARG A 35 14.44 -14.65 21.09
N ILE A 36 13.25 -14.09 20.94
CA ILE A 36 12.11 -14.38 21.82
C ILE A 36 11.15 -15.29 21.05
N ASN A 37 11.09 -16.57 21.44
CA ASN A 37 10.31 -17.57 20.72
C ASN A 37 9.65 -18.62 21.64
N VAL A 38 9.09 -19.68 21.05
CA VAL A 38 8.41 -20.77 21.79
C VAL A 38 9.32 -21.49 22.80
N THR A 39 10.64 -21.41 22.61
CA THR A 39 11.63 -21.96 23.53
C THR A 39 11.65 -21.17 24.84
N ASP A 40 11.60 -19.85 24.77
CA ASP A 40 11.53 -18.97 25.93
C ASP A 40 10.20 -19.14 26.67
N LEU A 41 9.11 -19.23 25.91
CA LEU A 41 7.79 -19.55 26.46
C LEU A 41 7.81 -20.87 27.25
N SER A 42 8.45 -21.90 26.70
CA SER A 42 8.58 -23.20 27.36
C SER A 42 9.45 -23.14 28.63
N LYS A 43 10.51 -22.31 28.61
CA LYS A 43 11.37 -22.09 29.78
C LYS A 43 10.66 -21.32 30.89
N LEU A 44 9.96 -20.25 30.56
CA LEU A 44 9.17 -19.48 31.51
C LEU A 44 8.10 -20.36 32.18
N ALA A 45 7.40 -21.16 31.37
CA ALA A 45 6.41 -22.10 31.87
C ALA A 45 7.02 -23.18 32.78
N ALA A 46 8.22 -23.68 32.47
CA ALA A 46 8.91 -24.66 33.32
C ALA A 46 9.37 -24.06 34.66
N HIS A 47 9.78 -22.79 34.67
CA HIS A 47 10.16 -22.06 35.89
C HIS A 47 8.95 -21.81 36.78
N ILE A 48 7.86 -21.29 36.23
CA ILE A 48 6.63 -21.01 36.99
C ILE A 48 6.00 -22.30 37.54
N LYS A 49 6.10 -23.42 36.80
CA LYS A 49 5.66 -24.73 37.28
C LYS A 49 6.62 -25.39 38.29
N GLY A 50 7.76 -24.77 38.61
CA GLY A 50 8.77 -25.33 39.52
C GLY A 50 9.47 -26.57 38.99
N VAL A 51 9.34 -26.87 37.69
CA VAL A 51 9.92 -28.07 37.05
C VAL A 51 11.40 -27.84 36.73
N LYS A 52 11.73 -26.64 36.25
CA LYS A 52 13.11 -26.25 35.95
C LYS A 52 13.28 -24.75 36.16
N PRO A 53 14.05 -24.31 37.17
CA PRO A 53 14.24 -22.89 37.40
C PRO A 53 15.07 -22.23 36.28
N LEU A 54 14.77 -20.96 36.00
CA LEU A 54 15.62 -20.11 35.16
C LEU A 54 16.91 -19.77 35.92
N GLY A 55 18.01 -19.64 35.18
CA GLY A 55 19.30 -19.20 35.74
C GLY A 55 19.39 -17.68 35.90
N ASP A 56 18.66 -16.93 35.08
CA ASP A 56 18.51 -15.48 35.16
C ASP A 56 17.02 -15.12 35.09
N LEU A 57 16.58 -14.26 36.01
CA LEU A 57 15.20 -13.79 36.13
C LEU A 57 15.03 -12.36 35.61
N SER A 58 16.10 -11.68 35.22
CA SER A 58 16.09 -10.28 34.78
C SER A 58 15.17 -10.01 33.59
N GLN A 59 14.89 -11.04 32.80
CA GLN A 59 14.07 -11.00 31.59
C GLN A 59 12.71 -11.70 31.74
N ALA A 60 12.36 -12.18 32.94
CA ALA A 60 11.22 -13.06 33.16
C ALA A 60 9.92 -12.33 33.57
N ASP A 61 10.01 -11.05 33.95
CA ASP A 61 8.88 -10.14 34.17
C ASP A 61 8.57 -9.42 32.84
N ILE A 62 7.61 -9.98 32.10
CA ILE A 62 7.34 -9.63 30.70
C ILE A 62 6.35 -8.47 30.62
N ASN A 63 5.39 -8.43 31.55
CA ASN A 63 4.39 -7.35 31.63
C ASN A 63 4.85 -6.19 32.53
N GLY A 64 6.01 -6.30 33.20
CA GLY A 64 6.59 -5.24 34.02
C GLY A 64 5.85 -4.98 35.32
N ASP A 65 5.07 -5.95 35.82
CA ASP A 65 4.26 -5.81 37.03
C ASP A 65 5.03 -6.09 38.33
N GLY A 66 6.31 -6.46 38.21
CA GLY A 66 7.21 -6.79 39.32
C GLY A 66 7.07 -8.22 39.83
N LYS A 67 6.29 -9.08 39.18
CA LYS A 67 6.07 -10.48 39.57
C LYS A 67 6.26 -11.40 38.38
N ILE A 68 6.89 -12.55 38.60
CA ILE A 68 7.07 -13.59 37.57
C ILE A 68 6.01 -14.66 37.79
N ASN A 69 4.97 -14.67 36.97
CA ASN A 69 3.81 -15.54 37.12
C ASN A 69 3.11 -15.88 35.79
N VAL A 70 1.94 -16.51 35.85
CA VAL A 70 1.20 -16.98 34.67
C VAL A 70 0.72 -15.86 33.74
N THR A 71 0.64 -14.61 34.21
CA THR A 71 0.36 -13.44 33.37
C THR A 71 1.51 -13.16 32.41
N ASP A 72 2.77 -13.38 32.82
CA ASP A 72 3.94 -13.27 31.95
C ASP A 72 3.96 -14.33 30.85
N ILE A 73 3.49 -15.55 31.16
CA ILE A 73 3.30 -16.60 30.13
C ILE A 73 2.29 -16.12 29.08
N SER A 74 1.20 -15.48 29.50
CA SER A 74 0.16 -14.98 28.58
C SER A 74 0.66 -13.82 27.72
N ALA A 75 1.44 -12.91 28.31
CA ALA A 75 2.09 -11.81 27.59
C ALA A 75 3.11 -12.34 26.58
N LEU A 76 4.01 -13.24 27.01
CA LEU A 76 5.00 -13.87 26.14
C LEU A 76 4.36 -14.75 25.05
N ALA A 77 3.29 -15.48 25.36
CA ALA A 77 2.57 -16.28 24.37
C ALA A 77 1.89 -15.39 23.32
N SER A 78 1.35 -14.25 23.72
CA SER A 78 0.75 -13.28 22.79
C SER A 78 1.82 -12.70 21.87
N TYR A 79 2.99 -12.36 22.42
CA TYR A 79 4.15 -11.93 21.65
C TYR A 79 4.65 -13.00 20.68
N VAL A 80 4.88 -14.23 21.14
CA VAL A 80 5.36 -15.36 20.33
C VAL A 80 4.33 -15.80 19.28
N LYS A 81 3.04 -15.69 19.58
CA LYS A 81 1.94 -16.01 18.65
C LYS A 81 1.77 -14.92 17.59
N GLY A 82 2.04 -13.66 17.92
CA GLY A 82 2.24 -12.58 16.94
C GLY A 82 3.54 -12.71 16.15
N GLY A 83 4.57 -13.34 16.74
CA GLY A 83 5.92 -13.53 16.17
C GLY A 83 6.15 -14.84 15.40
N LYS A 84 5.14 -15.40 14.72
CA LYS A 84 5.42 -16.46 13.74
C LYS A 84 6.01 -15.86 12.46
N SER A 85 7.35 -15.81 12.48
CA SER A 85 8.28 -15.53 11.38
C SER A 85 8.02 -14.26 10.58
N GLU A 86 8.47 -13.12 11.12
CA GLU A 86 9.07 -12.12 10.25
C GLU A 86 10.58 -12.28 10.36
N ASP A 87 11.12 -12.75 9.24
CA ASP A 87 12.49 -12.57 8.77
C ASP A 87 13.02 -11.18 9.15
N THR A 88 14.33 -11.00 9.22
CA THR A 88 15.00 -9.72 9.57
C THR A 88 14.61 -8.59 8.61
N GLN A 89 13.43 -7.99 8.79
CA GLN A 89 12.89 -6.97 7.91
C GLN A 89 13.05 -5.58 8.54
N PRO A 90 13.38 -4.56 7.73
CA PRO A 90 13.47 -3.17 8.19
C PRO A 90 12.07 -2.66 8.62
N PRO A 91 11.99 -1.52 9.36
CA PRO A 91 10.90 -1.23 10.29
C PRO A 91 9.53 -1.26 9.63
N HIS A 92 8.66 -2.18 10.08
CA HIS A 92 7.31 -2.40 9.58
C HIS A 92 6.54 -1.14 9.25
N PHE A 93 5.78 -1.20 8.16
CA PHE A 93 4.91 -0.13 7.68
C PHE A 93 3.68 0.04 8.60
N VAL A 94 3.89 0.58 9.80
CA VAL A 94 2.87 0.63 10.87
C VAL A 94 2.14 1.96 10.97
N ASP A 95 2.78 3.04 10.55
CA ASP A 95 2.24 4.39 10.62
C ASP A 95 2.71 5.25 9.45
N PHE A 96 2.00 6.36 9.24
CA PHE A 96 2.29 7.32 8.19
C PHE A 96 3.69 7.92 8.34
N SER A 97 4.20 8.07 9.56
CA SER A 97 5.55 8.61 9.80
C SER A 97 6.65 7.67 9.28
N THR A 98 6.46 6.37 9.44
CA THR A 98 7.36 5.32 8.96
C THR A 98 7.29 5.23 7.45
N TYR A 99 6.09 5.32 6.88
CA TYR A 99 5.91 5.46 5.44
C TYR A 99 6.69 6.66 4.89
N LEU A 100 6.54 7.84 5.50
CA LEU A 100 7.27 9.04 5.07
C LEU A 100 8.79 8.85 5.16
N ALA A 101 9.27 8.20 6.22
CA ALA A 101 10.70 7.90 6.36
C ALA A 101 11.20 6.94 5.25
N TRP A 102 10.41 5.93 4.90
CA TRP A 102 10.73 5.03 3.78
C TRP A 102 10.72 5.79 2.45
N ALA A 103 9.71 6.61 2.21
CA ALA A 103 9.59 7.41 1.00
C ALA A 103 10.78 8.38 0.85
N GLN A 104 11.18 9.05 1.94
CA GLN A 104 12.39 9.89 2.00
C GLN A 104 13.67 9.08 1.74
N GLY A 105 13.79 7.89 2.35
CA GLY A 105 14.96 7.01 2.21
C GLY A 105 15.07 6.31 0.84
N THR A 106 13.97 6.26 0.09
CA THR A 106 13.89 5.67 -1.26
C THR A 106 14.61 6.53 -2.32
N GLY A 107 15.00 7.77 -1.99
CA GLY A 107 15.69 8.76 -2.85
C GLY A 107 16.41 8.22 -4.10
N TYR A 108 15.90 8.56 -5.29
CA TYR A 108 16.41 8.02 -6.56
C TYR A 108 17.76 8.63 -6.94
N ASN A 109 18.61 7.78 -7.51
CA ASN A 109 19.81 8.18 -8.22
C ASN A 109 19.41 8.85 -9.55
N GLY A 110 19.84 10.10 -9.80
CA GLY A 110 19.58 10.80 -11.08
C GLY A 110 18.49 11.88 -11.08
N GLY A 111 18.02 12.33 -9.92
CA GLY A 111 17.29 13.61 -9.82
C GLY A 111 15.79 13.57 -10.17
N SER A 112 15.12 12.44 -9.97
CA SER A 112 13.66 12.40 -9.99
C SER A 112 13.14 11.60 -8.81
N LEU A 113 12.82 12.28 -7.70
CA LEU A 113 11.81 11.90 -6.72
C LEU A 113 11.18 13.19 -6.22
N VAL A 114 9.88 13.20 -6.03
CA VAL A 114 9.36 13.96 -4.90
C VAL A 114 8.76 12.94 -3.96
N ALA A 115 9.55 12.60 -2.95
CA ALA A 115 9.07 12.18 -1.64
C ALA A 115 10.05 12.82 -0.67
N GLY A 116 10.03 14.16 -0.67
CA GLY A 116 10.38 14.89 0.52
C GLY A 116 9.17 14.83 1.42
N GLY A 117 9.18 13.95 2.42
CA GLY A 117 8.13 13.98 3.44
C GLY A 117 8.06 15.38 4.07
N ALA A 118 6.87 15.99 3.93
CA ALA A 118 6.36 17.30 4.40
C ALA A 118 7.18 18.55 3.97
N ASP A 119 6.69 19.48 3.14
CA ASP A 119 5.33 19.97 2.83
C ASP A 119 4.95 19.85 1.34
N GLY A 120 3.67 19.52 1.04
CA GLY A 120 3.13 19.59 -0.33
C GLY A 120 2.64 18.28 -0.96
N ILE A 121 2.26 17.29 -0.14
CA ILE A 121 1.90 15.88 -0.43
C ILE A 121 1.12 15.59 -1.75
N ASN A 122 0.46 16.55 -2.42
CA ASN A 122 -0.13 16.35 -3.76
C ASN A 122 0.84 16.78 -4.88
N GLY A 123 1.19 15.88 -5.79
CA GLY A 123 2.09 16.17 -6.92
C GLY A 123 3.32 15.26 -7.02
N ASP A 124 3.53 14.43 -6.00
CA ASP A 124 4.68 13.54 -5.87
C ASP A 124 4.54 12.33 -6.79
N THR A 125 5.56 12.02 -7.58
CA THR A 125 5.53 10.89 -8.53
C THR A 125 6.48 9.78 -8.11
N TYR A 126 5.98 8.54 -8.13
CA TYR A 126 6.83 7.35 -8.18
C TYR A 126 6.95 6.90 -9.63
N ARG A 127 8.18 6.76 -10.12
CA ARG A 127 8.46 6.36 -11.49
C ARG A 127 9.64 5.39 -11.52
N THR A 128 9.37 4.15 -11.93
CA THR A 128 10.44 3.19 -12.24
C THR A 128 11.24 3.68 -13.45
N LEU A 129 12.56 3.74 -13.29
CA LEU A 129 13.49 4.20 -14.32
C LEU A 129 13.81 3.09 -15.32
N PRO A 130 14.13 3.42 -16.59
CA PRO A 130 14.52 2.42 -17.60
C PRO A 130 15.71 1.52 -17.24
N SER A 131 16.52 1.92 -16.26
CA SER A 131 17.67 1.16 -15.77
C SER A 131 17.34 0.14 -14.68
N GLN A 132 16.12 0.16 -14.13
CA GLN A 132 15.69 -0.74 -13.07
C GLN A 132 15.03 -1.99 -13.64
N ALA A 133 15.24 -3.14 -12.98
CA ALA A 133 14.72 -4.44 -13.43
C ALA A 133 13.18 -4.48 -13.50
N GLY A 134 12.48 -3.66 -12.72
CA GLY A 134 11.02 -3.55 -12.79
C GLY A 134 10.55 -3.04 -14.16
N TYR A 135 11.36 -2.20 -14.83
CA TYR A 135 10.99 -1.55 -16.09
C TYR A 135 10.74 -2.54 -17.23
N ASP A 136 11.47 -3.65 -17.26
CA ASP A 136 11.36 -4.71 -18.26
C ASP A 136 10.79 -6.02 -17.69
N SER A 137 10.10 -5.96 -16.55
CA SER A 137 9.53 -7.12 -15.83
C SER A 137 8.33 -7.80 -16.53
N GLY A 138 7.73 -7.15 -17.52
CA GLY A 138 6.46 -7.56 -18.12
C GLY A 138 5.21 -7.13 -17.33
N ARG A 139 5.39 -6.43 -16.20
CA ARG A 139 4.32 -5.96 -15.32
C ARG A 139 4.44 -4.45 -15.07
N ILE A 140 3.32 -3.75 -15.14
CA ILE A 140 3.24 -2.30 -14.92
C ILE A 140 2.10 -2.00 -13.95
N VAL A 141 2.34 -1.15 -12.95
CA VAL A 141 1.33 -0.57 -12.06
C VAL A 141 1.17 0.90 -12.38
N ILE A 142 -0.07 1.35 -12.50
CA ILE A 142 -0.42 2.76 -12.68
C ILE A 142 -1.52 3.12 -11.69
N GLY A 143 -1.37 4.24 -10.98
CA GLY A 143 -2.38 4.69 -10.02
C GLY A 143 -2.00 5.93 -9.23
N ASP A 144 -2.60 6.06 -8.05
CA ASP A 144 -2.48 7.21 -7.17
C ASP A 144 -1.44 6.99 -6.04
N SER A 145 -1.62 7.67 -4.90
CA SER A 145 -0.77 7.53 -3.70
C SER A 145 -0.63 6.10 -3.20
N ARG A 146 -1.67 5.28 -3.34
CA ARG A 146 -1.66 3.88 -2.92
C ARG A 146 -0.80 3.02 -3.84
N SER A 147 -0.68 3.42 -5.12
CA SER A 147 0.28 2.83 -6.06
C SER A 147 1.71 3.33 -5.83
N CYS A 148 1.91 4.55 -5.32
CA CYS A 148 3.24 4.99 -4.86
C CYS A 148 3.75 4.07 -3.73
N GLN A 149 2.88 3.63 -2.81
CA GLN A 149 3.25 2.70 -1.75
C GLN A 149 3.81 1.38 -2.29
N ILE A 150 3.28 0.86 -3.40
CA ILE A 150 3.75 -0.39 -4.04
C ILE A 150 5.22 -0.25 -4.44
N GLY A 151 5.55 0.84 -5.16
CA GLY A 151 6.92 1.09 -5.60
C GLY A 151 7.90 1.31 -4.44
N ILE A 152 7.48 2.07 -3.42
CA ILE A 152 8.29 2.32 -2.21
C ILE A 152 8.52 1.00 -1.46
N TYR A 153 7.49 0.17 -1.33
CA TYR A 153 7.58 -1.14 -0.69
C TYR A 153 8.56 -2.07 -1.43
N GLU A 154 8.43 -2.21 -2.76
CA GLU A 154 9.37 -3.04 -3.53
C GLU A 154 10.82 -2.59 -3.32
N GLN A 155 11.09 -1.29 -3.47
CA GLN A 155 12.44 -0.76 -3.31
C GLN A 155 12.98 -0.96 -1.90
N HIS A 156 12.15 -0.74 -0.88
CA HIS A 156 12.54 -0.96 0.51
C HIS A 156 12.89 -2.43 0.81
N ARG A 157 12.21 -3.36 0.15
CA ARG A 157 12.52 -4.80 0.20
C ARG A 157 13.64 -5.23 -0.77
N ASN A 158 14.37 -4.28 -1.37
CA ASN A 158 15.38 -4.51 -2.41
C ASN A 158 14.85 -5.34 -3.60
N LYS A 159 13.59 -5.13 -3.95
CA LYS A 159 12.90 -5.72 -5.10
C LYS A 159 12.68 -4.66 -6.18
N SER A 160 12.46 -5.15 -7.39
CA SER A 160 12.04 -4.35 -8.54
C SER A 160 11.33 -5.30 -9.49
N ASP A 161 10.23 -5.85 -9.01
CA ASP A 161 9.50 -6.93 -9.66
C ASP A 161 8.47 -6.37 -10.65
N THR A 162 8.14 -5.08 -10.51
CA THR A 162 7.12 -4.37 -11.30
C THR A 162 7.59 -2.96 -11.67
N ALA A 163 7.19 -2.47 -12.85
CA ALA A 163 7.33 -1.04 -13.17
C ALA A 163 6.16 -0.26 -12.55
N VAL A 164 6.42 0.77 -11.75
CA VAL A 164 5.37 1.59 -11.12
C VAL A 164 5.43 3.01 -11.67
N PHE A 165 4.27 3.50 -12.12
CA PHE A 165 4.05 4.88 -12.57
C PHE A 165 2.85 5.46 -11.82
N ALA A 166 3.11 6.17 -10.73
CA ALA A 166 2.08 6.62 -9.82
C ALA A 166 2.25 8.08 -9.43
N LEU A 167 1.13 8.75 -9.16
CA LEU A 167 1.09 10.15 -8.72
C LEU A 167 0.31 10.26 -7.42
N TRP A 168 0.94 10.79 -6.38
CA TRP A 168 0.28 11.08 -5.13
C TRP A 168 -0.78 12.17 -5.30
N GLY A 169 -1.98 11.91 -4.81
CA GLY A 169 -3.15 12.76 -5.07
C GLY A 169 -3.61 12.68 -6.53
N GLY A 170 -3.17 11.67 -7.28
CA GLY A 170 -3.42 11.55 -8.71
C GLY A 170 -4.89 11.30 -9.05
N HIS A 171 -5.32 11.88 -10.15
CA HIS A 171 -6.65 11.76 -10.75
C HIS A 171 -6.55 11.28 -12.21
N TYR A 172 -7.52 10.48 -12.66
CA TYR A 172 -7.73 10.23 -14.09
C TYR A 172 -8.67 11.24 -14.72
N SER A 173 -9.58 11.78 -13.92
CA SER A 173 -10.47 12.86 -14.32
C SER A 173 -9.71 14.19 -14.47
N ASN A 174 -10.31 15.17 -15.15
CA ASN A 174 -9.68 16.46 -15.48
C ASN A 174 -9.61 17.42 -14.26
N TYR A 175 -9.13 16.94 -13.12
CA TYR A 175 -8.77 17.77 -11.97
C TYR A 175 -7.26 18.10 -11.99
N ALA A 176 -6.84 19.00 -11.10
CA ALA A 176 -5.41 19.20 -10.85
C ALA A 176 -4.79 17.90 -10.34
N GLY A 177 -3.61 17.53 -10.85
CA GLY A 177 -2.96 16.25 -10.51
C GLY A 177 -3.36 15.08 -11.43
N GLN A 178 -3.36 15.29 -12.74
CA GLN A 178 -3.65 14.22 -13.70
C GLN A 178 -2.52 13.17 -13.72
N ILE A 179 -2.83 11.89 -13.51
CA ILE A 179 -1.85 10.79 -13.55
C ILE A 179 -1.26 10.67 -14.95
N LEU A 180 -2.10 10.48 -15.97
CA LEU A 180 -1.68 10.22 -17.35
C LEU A 180 -1.38 11.51 -18.14
N THR A 181 -0.39 12.28 -17.69
CA THR A 181 0.17 13.41 -18.45
C THR A 181 0.80 12.96 -19.77
N SER A 182 1.09 13.89 -20.68
CA SER A 182 1.78 13.59 -21.94
C SER A 182 3.10 12.86 -21.72
N ASP A 183 3.85 13.30 -20.73
CA ASP A 183 5.21 12.83 -20.46
C ASP A 183 5.15 11.43 -19.86
N LEU A 184 4.28 11.23 -18.85
CA LEU A 184 4.11 9.90 -18.26
C LEU A 184 3.55 8.90 -19.27
N ARG A 185 2.66 9.31 -20.18
CA ARG A 185 2.17 8.46 -21.27
C ARG A 185 3.29 8.03 -22.23
N ALA A 186 4.22 8.94 -22.55
CA ALA A 186 5.38 8.60 -23.39
C ALA A 186 6.27 7.58 -22.67
N ASP A 187 6.48 7.74 -21.37
CA ASP A 187 7.28 6.83 -20.55
C ASP A 187 6.64 5.45 -20.41
N ILE A 188 5.33 5.40 -20.11
CA ILE A 188 4.56 4.15 -20.05
C ILE A 188 4.62 3.44 -21.40
N ARG A 189 4.47 4.16 -22.52
CA ARG A 189 4.60 3.58 -23.87
C ARG A 189 5.99 2.97 -24.09
N ALA A 190 7.06 3.69 -23.74
CA ALA A 190 8.41 3.18 -23.87
C ALA A 190 8.66 1.94 -22.98
N CYS A 191 8.05 1.90 -21.80
CA CYS A 191 8.08 0.73 -20.91
C CYS A 191 7.34 -0.47 -21.51
N ILE A 192 6.14 -0.27 -22.07
CA ILE A 192 5.37 -1.30 -22.78
C ILE A 192 6.15 -1.85 -23.97
N GLU A 193 6.75 -0.98 -24.79
CA GLU A 193 7.63 -1.36 -25.90
C GLU A 193 8.77 -2.25 -25.41
N LYS A 194 9.48 -1.82 -24.37
CA LYS A 194 10.59 -2.58 -23.79
C LYS A 194 10.16 -3.95 -23.25
N GLN A 195 9.02 -4.03 -22.58
CA GLN A 195 8.48 -5.28 -22.04
C GLN A 195 8.02 -6.24 -23.14
N ILE A 196 7.39 -5.74 -24.21
CA ILE A 196 7.02 -6.57 -25.37
C ILE A 196 8.29 -7.08 -26.09
N GLU A 197 9.32 -6.24 -26.20
CA GLU A 197 10.61 -6.65 -26.77
C GLU A 197 11.26 -7.79 -25.97
N HIS A 198 11.33 -7.64 -24.64
CA HIS A 198 12.05 -8.55 -23.74
C HIS A 198 11.22 -9.78 -23.34
N CYS A 199 9.97 -9.58 -22.90
CA CYS A 199 9.11 -10.61 -22.35
C CYS A 199 8.10 -11.19 -23.37
N GLY A 200 7.91 -10.53 -24.52
CA GLY A 200 6.87 -10.90 -25.49
C GLY A 200 5.46 -10.49 -25.10
N SER A 201 5.28 -9.87 -23.93
CA SER A 201 4.00 -9.37 -23.41
C SER A 201 4.22 -8.26 -22.39
N SER A 202 3.17 -7.47 -22.14
CA SER A 202 3.12 -6.50 -21.05
C SER A 202 1.73 -6.52 -20.42
N THR A 203 1.66 -6.63 -19.10
CA THR A 203 0.41 -6.54 -18.33
C THR A 203 0.43 -5.27 -17.49
N VAL A 204 -0.59 -4.43 -17.68
CA VAL A 204 -0.78 -3.18 -16.95
C VAL A 204 -1.91 -3.35 -15.94
N TYR A 205 -1.59 -3.19 -14.67
CA TYR A 205 -2.52 -3.09 -13.56
C TYR A 205 -2.84 -1.62 -13.34
N LEU A 206 -4.02 -1.21 -13.81
CA LEU A 206 -4.52 0.16 -13.67
C LEU A 206 -5.40 0.24 -12.42
N PHE A 207 -4.86 0.82 -11.36
CA PHE A 207 -5.58 1.04 -10.11
C PHE A 207 -6.47 2.26 -10.25
N SER A 208 -7.78 2.11 -10.00
CA SER A 208 -8.67 3.27 -9.87
C SER A 208 -8.19 4.21 -8.76
N SER A 209 -8.38 5.51 -8.93
CA SER A 209 -7.93 6.51 -7.95
C SER A 209 -8.94 6.70 -6.82
N VAL A 210 -8.47 6.74 -5.58
CA VAL A 210 -9.30 7.06 -4.39
C VAL A 210 -9.62 8.55 -4.35
N ASN A 211 -8.82 9.39 -5.02
CA ASN A 211 -9.02 10.83 -5.09
C ASN A 211 -10.12 11.20 -6.07
N ASP A 212 -10.33 10.38 -7.10
CA ASP A 212 -11.45 10.52 -8.03
C ASP A 212 -12.80 10.15 -7.40
N TYR A 213 -12.84 9.68 -6.16
CA TYR A 213 -14.07 9.17 -5.57
C TYR A 213 -14.83 10.24 -4.77
N ASP A 214 -16.06 10.52 -5.18
CA ASP A 214 -17.02 11.38 -4.46
C ASP A 214 -17.82 10.54 -3.46
N TYR A 215 -17.29 10.42 -2.24
CA TYR A 215 -17.96 9.75 -1.12
C TYR A 215 -19.15 10.55 -0.55
N SER A 216 -19.22 11.86 -0.86
CA SER A 216 -20.18 12.78 -0.24
C SER A 216 -21.54 12.76 -0.95
N ASN A 217 -21.54 12.67 -2.27
CA ASN A 217 -22.77 12.65 -3.08
C ASN A 217 -22.97 11.35 -3.87
N GLY A 218 -21.98 10.45 -3.88
CA GLY A 218 -22.03 9.20 -4.65
C GLY A 218 -22.05 9.42 -6.18
N ASN A 219 -21.74 10.62 -6.67
CA ASN A 219 -21.80 10.96 -8.08
C ASN A 219 -20.49 10.62 -8.82
N ASN A 220 -20.25 9.33 -8.98
CA ASN A 220 -18.98 8.82 -9.50
C ASN A 220 -18.96 8.47 -10.99
N SER A 221 -20.04 8.72 -11.73
CA SER A 221 -20.15 8.33 -13.14
C SER A 221 -19.05 8.92 -14.03
N GLY A 222 -18.71 10.20 -13.84
CA GLY A 222 -17.61 10.87 -14.55
C GLY A 222 -16.25 10.28 -14.22
N ASN A 223 -16.04 9.90 -12.96
CA ASN A 223 -14.77 9.37 -12.44
C ASN A 223 -14.53 7.92 -12.91
N ILE A 224 -15.60 7.12 -12.95
CA ILE A 224 -15.59 5.79 -13.57
C ILE A 224 -15.28 5.94 -15.07
N SER A 225 -15.96 6.85 -15.77
CA SER A 225 -15.72 7.10 -17.20
C SER A 225 -14.27 7.51 -17.48
N ALA A 226 -13.68 8.34 -16.62
CA ALA A 226 -12.28 8.75 -16.73
C ALA A 226 -11.30 7.57 -16.53
N THR A 227 -11.57 6.69 -15.56
CA THR A 227 -10.78 5.47 -15.34
C THR A 227 -10.85 4.53 -16.55
N ILE A 228 -12.05 4.35 -17.12
CA ILE A 228 -12.23 3.55 -18.34
C ILE A 228 -11.50 4.18 -19.52
N ALA A 229 -11.61 5.49 -19.73
CA ALA A 229 -10.88 6.18 -20.79
C ALA A 229 -9.35 6.07 -20.64
N ALA A 230 -8.84 6.11 -19.40
CA ALA A 230 -7.44 5.86 -19.11
C ALA A 230 -7.02 4.43 -19.51
N ALA A 231 -7.80 3.42 -19.12
CA ALA A 231 -7.58 2.02 -19.49
C ALA A 231 -7.58 1.81 -21.01
N GLU A 232 -8.54 2.41 -21.71
CA GLU A 232 -8.66 2.33 -23.17
C GLU A 232 -7.46 2.98 -23.86
N SER A 233 -7.02 4.13 -23.34
CA SER A 233 -5.84 4.81 -23.86
C SER A 233 -4.55 4.00 -23.67
N ILE A 234 -4.42 3.24 -22.58
CA ILE A 234 -3.27 2.35 -22.35
C ILE A 234 -3.37 1.11 -23.25
N ARG A 235 -4.55 0.50 -23.36
CA ARG A 235 -4.82 -0.64 -24.25
C ARG A 235 -4.48 -0.32 -25.71
N ALA A 236 -4.61 0.94 -26.11
CA ALA A 236 -4.26 1.45 -27.43
C ALA A 236 -2.75 1.72 -27.65
N MET A 237 -1.89 1.52 -26.63
CA MET A 237 -0.42 1.65 -26.76
C MET A 237 0.17 0.39 -27.42
N THR A 238 -0.15 0.19 -28.70
CA THR A 238 0.28 -0.97 -29.45
C THR A 238 1.70 -0.84 -29.98
N VAL A 239 2.36 -1.98 -30.15
CA VAL A 239 3.76 -2.10 -30.62
C VAL A 239 3.79 -3.09 -31.78
N ILE A 240 4.50 -2.74 -32.86
CA ILE A 240 4.66 -3.63 -34.02
C ILE A 240 6.05 -4.25 -33.97
N LYS A 241 6.12 -5.58 -33.90
CA LYS A 241 7.36 -6.36 -33.92
C LYS A 241 7.24 -7.48 -34.95
N ASP A 242 8.18 -7.54 -35.89
CA ASP A 242 8.20 -8.54 -36.97
C ASP A 242 6.88 -8.63 -37.77
N GLY A 243 6.19 -7.50 -37.95
CA GLY A 243 4.91 -7.42 -38.65
C GLY A 243 3.69 -7.86 -37.82
N VAL A 244 3.88 -8.24 -36.56
CA VAL A 244 2.80 -8.58 -35.62
C VAL A 244 2.54 -7.39 -34.70
N GLN A 245 1.26 -7.03 -34.54
CA GLN A 245 0.84 -6.01 -33.60
C GLN A 245 0.57 -6.63 -32.22
N TYR A 246 1.22 -6.09 -31.21
CA TYR A 246 1.03 -6.44 -29.80
C TYR A 246 0.32 -5.30 -29.08
N SER A 247 -0.61 -5.63 -28.19
CA SER A 247 -1.24 -4.68 -27.27
C SER A 247 -0.97 -5.13 -25.84
N PRO A 248 -0.76 -4.21 -24.89
CA PRO A 248 -0.67 -4.58 -23.49
C PRO A 248 -2.00 -5.16 -23.01
N ARG A 249 -1.94 -6.19 -22.16
CA ARG A 249 -3.10 -6.60 -21.38
C ARG A 249 -3.35 -5.55 -20.32
N VAL A 250 -4.59 -5.07 -20.17
CA VAL A 250 -4.96 -4.12 -19.12
C VAL A 250 -5.89 -4.81 -18.13
N VAL A 251 -5.49 -4.83 -16.86
CA VAL A 251 -6.26 -5.28 -15.71
C VAL A 251 -6.70 -4.05 -14.94
N ILE A 252 -8.01 -3.82 -14.84
CA ILE A 252 -8.53 -2.71 -14.04
C ILE A 252 -8.65 -3.20 -12.60
N VAL A 253 -8.00 -2.51 -11.67
CA VAL A 253 -8.02 -2.82 -10.24
C VAL A 253 -8.94 -1.83 -9.55
N GLY A 254 -9.96 -2.34 -8.86
CA GLY A 254 -10.82 -1.54 -8.00
C GLY A 254 -10.07 -0.95 -6.81
N ASN A 255 -10.77 -0.21 -5.96
CA ASN A 255 -10.16 0.45 -4.81
C ASN A 255 -10.57 -0.17 -3.47
N ALA A 256 -9.73 -0.03 -2.45
CA ALA A 256 -10.15 -0.30 -1.07
C ALA A 256 -10.98 0.87 -0.51
N GLY A 257 -11.82 0.55 0.47
CA GLY A 257 -12.35 1.53 1.42
C GLY A 257 -11.26 2.12 2.33
N CYS A 258 -11.64 2.42 3.57
CA CYS A 258 -10.80 2.88 4.67
C CYS A 258 -10.93 1.92 5.87
N ASP A 259 -10.07 2.13 6.88
CA ASP A 259 -10.15 1.42 8.16
C ASP A 259 -11.57 1.51 8.75
N PRO A 260 -12.26 0.39 9.01
CA PRO A 260 -13.61 0.39 9.54
C PRO A 260 -13.70 0.83 11.01
N ASN A 261 -12.59 0.87 11.74
CA ASN A 261 -12.59 1.05 13.19
C ASN A 261 -12.45 2.53 13.62
N ASN A 262 -11.97 3.39 12.73
CA ASN A 262 -11.62 4.77 13.04
C ASN A 262 -12.26 5.75 12.05
N LEU A 263 -12.51 6.97 12.51
CA LEU A 263 -12.95 8.05 11.61
C LEU A 263 -11.82 8.38 10.65
N LEU A 264 -12.07 8.25 9.34
CA LEU A 264 -11.11 8.67 8.32
C LEU A 264 -10.93 10.19 8.40
N PHE A 265 -9.67 10.64 8.54
CA PHE A 265 -9.29 12.03 8.79
C PHE A 265 -9.95 12.67 10.03
N GLY A 266 -10.45 11.87 10.97
CA GLY A 266 -11.08 12.36 12.20
C GLY A 266 -12.51 12.89 12.03
N TYR A 267 -13.10 12.83 10.83
CA TYR A 267 -14.45 13.35 10.60
C TYR A 267 -15.30 12.55 9.58
N ILE A 268 -14.71 11.64 8.80
CA ILE A 268 -15.46 10.83 7.84
C ILE A 268 -15.86 9.50 8.50
N ASP A 269 -17.16 9.19 8.50
CA ASP A 269 -17.68 7.92 8.99
C ASP A 269 -17.25 6.77 8.05
N PRO A 270 -16.50 5.77 8.56
CA PRO A 270 -15.97 4.71 7.72
C PRO A 270 -17.06 3.82 7.12
N ASN A 271 -18.24 3.70 7.76
CA ASN A 271 -19.35 2.92 7.20
C ASN A 271 -19.91 3.57 5.93
N TYR A 272 -19.99 4.91 5.91
CA TYR A 272 -20.43 5.65 4.73
C TYR A 272 -19.40 5.58 3.62
N PHE A 273 -18.12 5.82 3.95
CA PHE A 273 -17.04 5.76 2.98
C PHE A 273 -16.95 4.37 2.32
N ASN A 274 -16.95 3.31 3.13
CA ASN A 274 -16.80 1.93 2.66
C ASN A 274 -18.00 1.45 1.85
N ARG A 275 -19.23 1.80 2.26
CA ARG A 275 -20.43 1.45 1.48
C ARG A 275 -20.39 2.05 0.07
N TYR A 276 -20.16 3.35 -0.03
CA TYR A 276 -20.15 4.01 -1.33
C TYR A 276 -18.92 3.61 -2.18
N MET A 277 -17.83 3.15 -1.55
CA MET A 277 -16.68 2.60 -2.27
C MET A 277 -17.03 1.23 -2.88
N ALA A 278 -17.81 0.41 -2.17
CA ALA A 278 -18.36 -0.82 -2.73
C ALA A 278 -19.31 -0.54 -3.91
N ASP A 279 -20.14 0.49 -3.81
CA ASP A 279 -20.99 0.94 -4.92
C ASP A 279 -20.16 1.40 -6.12
N TYR A 280 -19.11 2.19 -5.89
CA TYR A 280 -18.15 2.63 -6.91
C TYR A 280 -17.51 1.44 -7.61
N ASN A 281 -16.96 0.48 -6.86
CA ASN A 281 -16.31 -0.70 -7.41
C ASN A 281 -17.26 -1.56 -8.24
N SER A 282 -18.49 -1.74 -7.77
CA SER A 282 -19.53 -2.48 -8.51
C SER A 282 -19.84 -1.81 -9.85
N ALA A 283 -19.96 -0.47 -9.85
CA ALA A 283 -20.21 0.30 -11.07
C ALA A 283 -19.00 0.32 -12.02
N LEU A 284 -17.77 0.40 -11.48
CA LEU A 284 -16.54 0.33 -12.26
C LEU A 284 -16.36 -1.05 -12.91
N GLN A 285 -16.61 -2.14 -12.17
CA GLN A 285 -16.59 -3.49 -12.71
C GLN A 285 -17.58 -3.65 -13.86
N TYR A 286 -18.81 -3.14 -13.68
CA TYR A 286 -19.81 -3.16 -14.74
C TYR A 286 -19.34 -2.37 -15.97
N ALA A 287 -18.82 -1.15 -15.79
CA ALA A 287 -18.32 -0.32 -16.89
C ALA A 287 -17.13 -0.97 -17.62
N ALA A 288 -16.20 -1.59 -16.89
CA ALA A 288 -15.08 -2.33 -17.46
C ALA A 288 -15.54 -3.47 -18.38
N ALA A 289 -16.54 -4.24 -17.92
CA ALA A 289 -17.14 -5.30 -18.73
C ALA A 289 -17.82 -4.75 -20.00
N GLN A 290 -18.53 -3.62 -19.92
CA GLN A 290 -19.15 -2.99 -21.10
C GLN A 290 -18.11 -2.46 -22.11
N SER A 291 -16.94 -2.03 -21.66
CA SER A 291 -15.82 -1.57 -22.52
C SER A 291 -14.92 -2.71 -23.05
N GLY A 292 -15.33 -3.96 -22.84
CA GLY A 292 -14.62 -5.14 -23.34
C GLY A 292 -13.26 -5.36 -22.66
N PHE A 293 -13.13 -4.98 -21.39
CA PHE A 293 -12.01 -5.43 -20.57
C PHE A 293 -12.35 -6.78 -19.96
N ASP A 294 -11.56 -7.80 -20.29
CA ASP A 294 -11.79 -9.17 -19.83
C ASP A 294 -11.34 -9.40 -18.37
N CYS A 295 -10.75 -8.39 -17.73
CA CYS A 295 -10.17 -8.53 -16.39
C CYS A 295 -10.37 -7.26 -15.55
N TYR A 296 -11.34 -7.32 -14.65
CA TYR A 296 -11.45 -6.47 -13.47
C TYR A 296 -11.08 -7.32 -12.25
N VAL A 297 -10.28 -6.78 -11.34
CA VAL A 297 -9.91 -7.43 -10.08
C VAL A 297 -10.24 -6.50 -8.93
N SER A 298 -10.92 -7.01 -7.91
CA SER A 298 -11.12 -6.24 -6.68
C SER A 298 -9.81 -6.16 -5.91
N LEU A 299 -9.55 -5.05 -5.24
CA LEU A 299 -8.32 -4.96 -4.46
C LEU A 299 -8.29 -5.94 -3.29
N GLU A 300 -9.45 -6.30 -2.75
CA GLU A 300 -9.57 -7.33 -1.71
C GLU A 300 -9.10 -8.69 -2.21
N GLU A 301 -9.50 -9.08 -3.43
CA GLU A 301 -9.01 -10.31 -4.09
C GLU A 301 -7.49 -10.24 -4.30
N MET A 302 -6.99 -9.12 -4.82
CA MET A 302 -5.55 -8.90 -5.04
C MET A 302 -4.74 -8.92 -3.73
N ALA A 303 -5.33 -8.46 -2.63
CA ALA A 303 -4.71 -8.48 -1.30
C ALA A 303 -4.90 -9.82 -0.55
N GLY A 304 -5.54 -10.83 -1.17
CA GLY A 304 -5.75 -12.15 -0.55
C GLY A 304 -6.87 -12.21 0.50
N GLY A 305 -7.87 -11.33 0.38
CA GLY A 305 -9.13 -11.38 1.14
C GLY A 305 -9.22 -10.47 2.36
N SER A 306 -8.14 -9.81 2.77
CA SER A 306 -8.19 -8.82 3.87
C SER A 306 -7.28 -7.65 3.58
N ILE A 307 -7.79 -6.44 3.79
CA ILE A 307 -7.05 -5.18 3.61
C ILE A 307 -6.81 -4.57 4.98
N GLY A 308 -5.54 -4.35 5.30
CA GLY A 308 -5.08 -3.59 6.47
C GLY A 308 -4.61 -2.20 6.07
N PHE A 309 -4.68 -1.28 7.02
CA PHE A 309 -4.37 0.12 6.83
C PHE A 309 -3.37 0.59 7.88
N ILE A 310 -2.58 1.61 7.55
CA ILE A 310 -1.82 2.38 8.54
C ILE A 310 -2.73 3.33 9.32
N ASP A 311 -2.14 4.03 10.29
CA ASP A 311 -2.82 4.94 11.23
C ASP A 311 -3.62 6.09 10.57
N ASP A 312 -3.35 6.44 9.32
CA ASP A 312 -4.15 7.42 8.58
C ASP A 312 -5.51 6.88 8.11
N GLY A 313 -5.71 5.56 8.21
CA GLY A 313 -6.93 4.85 7.86
C GLY A 313 -7.19 4.73 6.36
N LEU A 314 -6.30 5.20 5.48
CA LEU A 314 -6.49 5.22 4.03
C LEU A 314 -5.44 4.39 3.28
N HIS A 315 -4.18 4.48 3.69
CA HIS A 315 -3.06 3.83 3.04
C HIS A 315 -2.80 2.45 3.63
N TYR A 316 -2.21 1.56 2.83
CA TYR A 316 -2.09 0.14 3.18
C TYR A 316 -0.98 -0.13 4.18
N ASP A 317 -1.23 -1.11 5.06
CA ASP A 317 -0.18 -1.70 5.88
C ASP A 317 0.76 -2.59 5.05
N GLU A 318 1.86 -3.02 5.67
CA GLU A 318 2.88 -3.82 5.00
C GLU A 318 2.36 -5.15 4.47
N ARG A 319 1.52 -5.83 5.24
CA ARG A 319 0.97 -7.14 4.87
C ARG A 319 0.11 -7.04 3.62
N THR A 320 -0.69 -5.99 3.54
CA THR A 320 -1.53 -5.71 2.38
C THR A 320 -0.67 -5.43 1.15
N LEU A 321 0.37 -4.58 1.28
CA LEU A 321 1.31 -4.30 0.20
C LEU A 321 2.06 -5.55 -0.25
N GLN A 322 2.51 -6.39 0.68
CA GLN A 322 3.16 -7.67 0.38
C GLN A 322 2.24 -8.56 -0.45
N ASN A 323 0.97 -8.69 -0.07
CA ASN A 323 0.01 -9.52 -0.78
C ASN A 323 -0.30 -8.95 -2.17
N ILE A 324 -0.52 -7.65 -2.27
CA ILE A 324 -0.74 -6.97 -3.56
C ILE A 324 0.46 -7.23 -4.50
N CYS A 325 1.68 -6.97 -4.05
CA CYS A 325 2.88 -7.17 -4.86
C CYS A 325 3.10 -8.64 -5.26
N SER A 326 2.62 -9.60 -4.47
CA SER A 326 2.74 -11.02 -4.77
C SER A 326 1.72 -11.50 -5.81
N ASN A 327 0.66 -10.74 -6.05
CA ASN A 327 -0.45 -11.09 -6.95
C ASN A 327 -0.51 -10.24 -8.23
N ILE A 328 0.47 -9.34 -8.42
CA ILE A 328 0.73 -8.57 -9.66
C ILE A 328 1.68 -9.38 -10.53
#